data_AF-J0KWW0-F1
#
_entry.id   AF-J0KWW0-F1
#
_cell.length_a   1.000
_cell.length_b   1.000
_cell.length_c   1.000
_cell.angle_alpha   90.00
_cell.angle_beta   90.00
_cell.angle_gamma   90.00
#
_symmetry.space_group_name_H-M   'P 1'
#
loop_
_entity.id
_entity.type
_entity.pdbx_description
1 polymer ?
#
loop_
_entity_poly.entity_id
_entity_poly.type
_entity_poly.pdbx_seq_one_letter_code
_entity_poly.pdbx_strand_id
1 'polypeptide(L)'
;MKNYPSNITRQQFELIRPALENFRKRTKPRKYDLYEVFCAVLYVLKTGCQRRQVPGDFPEWRSVYNYYKIWSTKAEPTADSLLEQVLKKLSLLGELTKDVQL
;
A
#
# COMPACT_ATOMS: atom_id res chain seq x y z
N MET A 1 4.88 -1.90 14.18
CA MET A 1 4.20 -2.94 13.40
C MET A 1 5.00 -4.25 13.42
N LYS A 2 4.34 -5.39 13.58
CA LYS A 2 4.95 -6.72 13.47
C LYS A 2 5.37 -7.02 12.02
N ASN A 3 6.29 -7.97 11.85
CA ASN A 3 6.69 -8.42 10.52
C ASN A 3 5.71 -9.48 9.99
N TYR A 4 4.73 -9.05 9.20
CA TYR A 4 3.78 -9.94 8.55
C TYR A 4 4.33 -10.44 7.20
N PRO A 5 4.00 -11.67 6.77
CA PRO A 5 4.39 -12.18 5.45
C PRO A 5 3.88 -11.34 4.28
N SER A 6 2.84 -10.54 4.49
CA SER A 6 2.30 -9.59 3.51
C SER A 6 3.07 -8.27 3.42
N ASN A 7 4.01 -8.01 4.34
CA ASN A 7 4.76 -6.77 4.35
C ASN A 7 5.80 -6.78 3.24
N ILE A 8 6.01 -5.60 2.64
CA ILE A 8 7.15 -5.36 1.76
C ILE A 8 8.30 -4.74 2.54
N THR A 9 9.50 -4.87 1.99
CA THR A 9 10.68 -4.21 2.56
C THR A 9 10.52 -2.69 2.48
N ARG A 10 11.19 -1.96 3.37
CA ARG A 10 11.23 -0.49 3.29
C ARG A 10 11.87 0.00 1.98
N GLN A 11 12.86 -0.72 1.44
CA GLN A 11 13.47 -0.40 0.15
C GLN A 11 12.47 -0.47 -1.00
N GLN A 12 11.68 -1.56 -1.08
CA GLN A 12 10.60 -1.67 -2.06
C GLN A 12 9.55 -0.56 -1.87
N PHE A 13 9.26 -0.19 -0.61
CA PHE A 13 8.34 0.89 -0.32
C PHE A 13 8.85 2.25 -0.80
N GLU A 14 10.12 2.60 -0.61
CA GLU A 14 10.66 3.89 -1.06
C GLU A 14 10.50 4.11 -2.58
N LEU A 15 10.48 3.03 -3.38
CA LEU A 15 10.27 3.10 -4.82
C LEU A 15 8.83 3.49 -5.22
N ILE A 16 7.86 3.17 -4.38
CA ILE A 16 6.43 3.47 -4.60
C ILE A 16 5.94 4.68 -3.78
N ARG A 17 6.69 5.04 -2.74
CA ARG A 17 6.37 6.13 -1.82
C ARG A 17 6.06 7.45 -2.53
N PRO A 18 6.81 7.91 -3.56
CA PRO A 18 6.47 9.17 -4.25
C PRO A 18 5.07 9.16 -4.86
N ALA A 19 4.62 8.02 -5.40
CA ALA A 19 3.27 7.89 -5.96
C ALA A 19 2.20 7.99 -4.85
N LEU A 20 2.46 7.35 -3.70
CA LEU A 20 1.61 7.41 -2.51
C LEU A 20 1.70 8.73 -1.74
N GLU A 21 2.70 9.57 -2.00
CA GLU A 21 2.78 10.90 -1.41
C GLU A 21 2.06 11.94 -2.24
N ASN A 22 2.06 11.78 -3.57
CA ASN A 22 1.53 12.74 -4.54
C ASN A 22 0.05 12.53 -4.89
N PHE A 23 -0.61 11.46 -4.42
CA PHE A 23 -2.00 11.15 -4.81
C PHE A 23 -3.02 12.24 -4.49
N ARG A 24 -2.74 13.14 -3.54
CA ARG A 24 -3.65 14.25 -3.19
C ARG A 24 -2.91 15.42 -2.58
N LYS A 25 -3.30 16.65 -2.98
CA LYS A 25 -2.92 17.89 -2.29
C LYS A 25 -3.37 17.82 -0.83
N ARG A 26 -2.42 17.97 0.10
CA ARG A 26 -2.66 17.85 1.55
C ARG A 26 -2.91 19.22 2.18
N THR A 27 -4.01 19.33 2.92
CA THR A 27 -4.29 20.48 3.79
C THR A 27 -3.98 20.21 5.26
N LYS A 28 -3.89 18.93 5.67
CA LYS A 28 -3.57 18.50 7.04
C LYS A 28 -2.31 17.61 7.08
N PRO A 29 -1.51 17.66 8.16
CA PRO A 29 -0.45 16.68 8.41
C PRO A 29 -0.97 15.23 8.45
N ARG A 30 -0.17 14.29 7.94
CA ARG A 30 -0.46 12.84 8.02
C ARG A 30 -0.29 12.39 9.47
N LYS A 31 -1.28 11.65 9.99
CA LYS A 31 -1.23 11.05 11.32
C LYS A 31 -0.40 9.76 11.35
N TYR A 32 -0.47 8.97 10.29
CA TYR A 32 0.19 7.66 10.18
C TYR A 32 1.29 7.68 9.12
N ASP A 33 2.32 6.86 9.33
CA ASP A 33 3.31 6.56 8.31
C ASP A 33 2.62 5.85 7.13
N LEU A 34 2.90 6.30 5.90
CA LEU A 34 2.35 5.69 4.69
C LEU A 34 2.82 4.24 4.53
N TYR A 35 4.02 3.91 5.02
CA TYR A 35 4.51 2.53 5.01
C TYR A 35 3.59 1.62 5.82
N GLU A 36 3.28 2.00 7.07
CA GLU A 36 2.43 1.20 7.95
C GLU A 36 1.00 1.07 7.40
N VAL A 37 0.46 2.15 6.83
CA VAL A 37 -0.85 2.10 6.17
C VAL A 37 -0.82 1.16 4.97
N PHE A 38 0.22 1.24 4.13
CA PHE A 38 0.34 0.41 2.94
C PHE A 38 0.50 -1.08 3.32
N CYS A 39 1.33 -1.40 4.31
CA CYS A 39 1.45 -2.75 4.85
C CYS A 39 0.11 -3.28 5.41
N ALA A 40 -0.67 -2.42 6.09
CA ALA A 40 -2.01 -2.80 6.56
C ALA A 40 -2.97 -3.09 5.40
N VAL A 41 -2.91 -2.30 4.32
CA VAL A 41 -3.69 -2.54 3.10
C VAL A 41 -3.28 -3.87 2.45
N LEU A 42 -1.98 -4.14 2.31
CA LEU A 42 -1.48 -5.41 1.77
C LEU A 42 -1.91 -6.60 2.62
N TYR A 43 -1.88 -6.46 3.94
CA TYR A 43 -2.36 -7.50 4.85
C TYR A 43 -3.83 -7.85 4.59
N VAL A 44 -4.70 -6.84 4.49
CA VAL A 44 -6.13 -7.04 4.17
C VAL A 44 -6.31 -7.69 2.81
N LEU A 45 -5.58 -7.23 1.79
CA LEU A 45 -5.66 -7.81 0.43
C LEU A 45 -5.18 -9.27 0.39
N LYS A 46 -4.11 -9.61 1.11
CA LYS A 46 -3.52 -10.95 1.08
C LYS A 46 -4.34 -11.96 1.87
N THR A 47 -4.93 -11.54 2.99
CA THR A 47 -5.68 -12.42 3.90
C THR A 47 -7.18 -12.43 3.63
N GLY A 48 -7.72 -11.40 2.96
CA GLY A 48 -9.17 -11.23 2.77
C GLY A 48 -9.93 -10.97 4.08
N CYS A 49 -9.24 -10.63 5.17
CA CYS A 49 -9.88 -10.49 6.48
C CYS A 49 -10.89 -9.33 6.50
N GLN A 50 -11.91 -9.45 7.35
CA GLN A 50 -12.83 -8.34 7.58
C GLN A 50 -12.06 -7.15 8.18
N ARG A 51 -12.44 -5.91 7.80
CA ARG A 51 -11.72 -4.69 8.18
C ARG A 51 -11.58 -4.49 9.69
N ARG A 52 -12.53 -4.99 10.49
CA ARG A 52 -12.49 -4.92 11.96
C ARG A 52 -11.52 -5.93 12.59
N GLN A 53 -11.00 -6.87 11.81
CA GLN A 53 -10.03 -7.88 12.24
C GLN A 53 -8.59 -7.53 11.84
N VAL A 54 -8.34 -6.31 11.35
CA VAL A 54 -6.98 -5.80 11.17
C VAL A 54 -6.29 -5.81 12.54
N PRO A 55 -5.07 -6.38 12.65
CA PRO A 55 -4.30 -6.38 13.90
C PRO A 55 -4.12 -4.98 14.49
N GLY A 56 -4.19 -4.87 15.82
CA GLY A 56 -4.16 -3.59 16.53
C GLY A 56 -2.82 -2.85 16.51
N ASP A 57 -1.75 -3.49 16.03
CA ASP A 57 -0.44 -2.86 15.82
C ASP A 57 -0.29 -2.17 14.46
N PHE A 58 -1.30 -2.29 13.59
CA PHE A 58 -1.45 -1.44 12.42
C PHE A 58 -2.13 -0.10 12.77
N PRO A 59 -2.06 0.89 11.86
CA PRO A 59 -2.89 2.08 11.95
C PRO A 59 -4.37 1.73 12.10
N GLU A 60 -5.13 2.65 12.72
CA GLU A 60 -6.55 2.44 13.00
C GLU A 60 -7.33 2.04 11.73
N TRP A 61 -8.12 0.96 11.83
CA TRP A 61 -8.68 0.27 10.67
C TRP A 61 -9.54 1.17 9.77
N ARG A 62 -10.22 2.19 10.33
CA ARG A 62 -11.01 3.15 9.54
C ARG A 62 -10.09 3.99 8.66
N SER A 63 -8.97 4.41 9.23
CA SER A 63 -7.93 5.13 8.50
C SER A 63 -7.33 4.26 7.40
N VAL A 64 -6.94 3.02 7.70
CA VAL A 64 -6.45 2.05 6.69
C VAL A 64 -7.45 1.89 5.55
N TYR A 65 -8.74 1.71 5.89
CA TYR A 65 -9.77 1.56 4.88
C TYR A 65 -10.00 2.83 4.05
N ASN A 66 -9.94 4.00 4.68
CA ASN A 66 -10.03 5.27 3.95
C ASN A 66 -8.91 5.40 2.91
N TYR A 67 -7.68 5.04 3.27
CA TYR A 67 -6.56 5.02 2.32
C TYR A 67 -6.79 4.00 1.21
N TYR A 68 -7.20 2.77 1.54
CA TYR A 68 -7.54 1.76 0.55
C TYR A 68 -8.59 2.28 -0.43
N LYS A 69 -9.70 2.83 0.05
CA LYS A 69 -10.77 3.38 -0.80
C LYS A 69 -10.24 4.46 -1.75
N ILE A 70 -9.43 5.38 -1.24
CA ILE A 70 -8.86 6.46 -2.05
C ILE A 70 -7.92 5.89 -3.10
N TRP A 71 -7.01 4.99 -2.73
CA TRP A 71 -6.03 4.41 -3.65
C TRP A 71 -6.65 3.47 -4.68
N SER A 72 -7.78 2.85 -4.36
CA SER A 72 -8.56 2.01 -5.28
C SER A 72 -9.53 2.82 -6.15
N THR A 73 -9.68 4.12 -5.93
CA THR A 73 -10.55 4.95 -6.78
C THR A 73 -9.89 5.11 -8.15
N LYS A 74 -10.64 4.77 -9.20
CA LYS A 74 -10.22 4.94 -10.59
C LYS A 74 -10.72 6.28 -11.12
N ALA A 75 -9.91 6.94 -11.94
CA ALA A 75 -10.33 8.16 -12.64
C ALA A 75 -11.33 7.82 -13.77
N GLU A 76 -11.10 6.69 -14.46
CA GLU A 76 -11.95 6.17 -15.52
C GLU A 76 -12.15 4.66 -15.33
N PRO A 77 -13.26 4.06 -15.79
CA PRO A 77 -13.54 2.64 -15.58
C PRO A 77 -12.44 1.68 -16.10
N THR A 78 -11.76 2.08 -17.17
CA THR A 78 -10.72 1.31 -17.85
C THR A 78 -9.31 1.58 -17.31
N ALA A 79 -9.12 2.65 -16.53
CA ALA A 79 -7.81 3.03 -16.02
C ALA A 79 -7.41 2.20 -14.78
N ASP A 80 -6.10 2.07 -14.58
CA ASP A 80 -5.58 1.55 -13.31
C ASP A 80 -5.74 2.60 -12.21
N SER A 81 -6.25 2.17 -11.06
CA SER A 81 -6.18 2.90 -9.81
C SER A 81 -4.72 3.05 -9.34
N LEU A 82 -4.46 4.01 -8.44
CA LEU A 82 -3.12 4.17 -7.86
C LEU A 82 -2.63 2.88 -7.19
N LEU A 83 -3.54 2.17 -6.51
CA LEU A 83 -3.22 0.90 -5.86
C LEU A 83 -2.76 -0.15 -6.88
N GLU A 84 -3.48 -0.29 -8.00
CA GLU A 84 -3.10 -1.21 -9.08
C GLU A 84 -1.77 -0.83 -9.71
N GLN A 85 -1.53 0.46 -9.97
CA GLN A 85 -0.26 0.95 -10.53
C GLN A 85 0.93 0.61 -9.61
N VAL A 86 0.78 0.87 -8.31
CA VAL A 86 1.80 0.59 -7.31
C VAL A 86 2.04 -0.91 -7.14
N LEU A 87 0.98 -1.73 -7.13
CA LEU A 87 1.11 -3.18 -7.06
C LEU A 87 1.80 -3.75 -8.30
N LYS A 88 1.45 -3.29 -9.50
CA LYS A 88 2.15 -3.66 -10.75
C LYS A 88 3.62 -3.30 -10.68
N LYS A 89 3.96 -2.10 -10.21
CA LYS A 89 5.35 -1.66 -10.03
C LYS A 89 6.12 -2.57 -9.06
N LEU A 90 5.51 -2.99 -7.96
CA LEU A 90 6.13 -3.94 -7.03
C LEU A 90 6.34 -5.33 -7.64
N SER A 91 5.38 -5.82 -8.43
CA SER A 91 5.54 -7.10 -9.15
C SER A 91 6.67 -7.04 -10.18
N LEU A 92 6.75 -5.97 -10.97
CA LEU A 92 7.85 -5.74 -11.91
C LEU A 92 9.20 -5.66 -11.19
N LEU A 93 9.26 -5.04 -10.01
CA LEU A 93 10.48 -5.04 -9.19
C LEU A 93 10.83 -6.44 -8.69
N GLY A 94 9.84 -7.28 -8.36
CA GLY A 94 10.06 -8.68 -7.98
C GLY A 94 10.58 -9.56 -9.13
N GLU A 95 10.34 -9.17 -10.37
CA GLU A 95 10.91 -9.81 -11.57
C GLU A 95 12.33 -9.29 -11.82
N LEU A 96 12.52 -7.96 -11.88
CA LEU A 96 13.83 -7.34 -12.11
C LEU A 96 14.87 -7.66 -11.02
N THR A 97 14.45 -7.89 -9.77
CA THR A 97 15.37 -8.27 -8.69
C THR A 97 15.82 -9.74 -8.78
N LYS A 98 15.11 -10.61 -9.50
CA LYS A 98 15.58 -11.97 -9.80
C LYS A 98 16.66 -11.96 -10.87
N ASP A 99 16.58 -11.02 -11.83
CA ASP A 99 17.54 -10.91 -12.93
C ASP A 99 18.90 -10.33 -12.50
N VAL A 100 18.97 -9.64 -11.35
CA VAL A 100 20.20 -9.04 -10.81
C VAL A 100 21.02 -10.01 -9.95
N GLN A 101 20.55 -11.25 -9.75
CA GLN A 101 21.27 -12.30 -9.01
C GLN A 101 21.74 -13.49 -9.87
N LEU A 102 21.91 -13.31 -11.18
CA LEU A 102 22.59 -14.28 -12.07
C LEU A 102 23.96 -13.78 -12.53
#